data_AF-A0A1I3CSH0-F1
#
_entry.id   AF-A0A1I3CSH0-F1
#
_cell.length_a   1.000
_cell.length_b   1.000
_cell.length_c   1.000
_cell.angle_alpha   90.00
_cell.angle_beta   90.00
_cell.angle_gamma   90.00
#
_symmetry.space_group_name_H-M   'P 1'
#
loop_
_entity.id
_entity.type
_entity.pdbx_description
1 polymer ?
#
loop_
_entity_poly.entity_id
_entity_poly.type
_entity_poly.pdbx_seq_one_letter_code
_entity_poly.pdbx_strand_id
1 'polypeptide(L)' 'MRAVSVEDLKTGMILARTIVNPDMVVVLSENTLLTKAHITRLTFLNIPVVYIKDEY' A
#
# COMPACT_ATOMS: atom_id res chain seq x y z
N MET A 1 9.04 -9.54 -3.81
CA MET A 1 8.05 -8.70 -3.09
C MET A 1 8.36 -8.78 -1.62
N ARG A 2 8.24 -7.67 -0.89
CA ARG A 2 8.47 -7.64 0.56
C ARG A 2 7.25 -7.09 1.30
N ALA A 3 7.00 -7.62 2.49
CA ALA A 3 6.04 -7.05 3.42
C ALA A 3 6.68 -5.83 4.11
N VAL A 4 6.00 -4.69 4.09
CA VAL A 4 6.48 -3.43 4.69
C VAL A 4 5.37 -2.89 5.59
N SER A 5 5.73 -2.48 6.81
CA SER A 5 4.81 -1.76 7.71
C SER A 5 4.37 -0.46 7.05
N VAL A 6 3.12 -0.04 7.23
CA VAL A 6 2.65 1.25 6.71
C VAL A 6 3.47 2.43 7.23
N GLU A 7 4.03 2.29 8.43
CA GLU A 7 4.91 3.29 9.05
C GLU A 7 6.27 3.44 8.33
N ASP A 8 6.74 2.37 7.70
CA ASP A 8 8.01 2.33 6.97
C ASP A 8 7.85 2.64 5.47
N LEU A 9 6.62 2.89 5.02
CA LEU A 9 6.36 3.21 3.62
C LEU A 9 6.93 4.56 3.24
N LYS A 10 7.51 4.59 2.04
CA LYS A 10 8.00 5.82 1.41
C LYS A 10 7.26 6.06 0.12
N THR A 11 7.08 7.33 -0.19
CA THR A 11 6.56 7.74 -1.50
C THR A 11 7.48 7.24 -2.60
N GLY A 12 6.92 6.81 -3.72
CA GLY A 12 7.66 6.22 -4.85
C GLY A 12 7.75 4.69 -4.82
N MET A 13 7.42 4.04 -3.70
CA MET A 13 7.29 2.57 -3.66
C MET A 13 6.11 2.10 -4.50
N ILE A 14 6.22 0.91 -5.13
CA ILE A 14 5.17 0.33 -5.97
C ILE A 14 4.45 -0.80 -5.23
N LEU A 15 3.12 -0.72 -5.18
CA LEU A 15 2.29 -1.73 -4.56
C LEU A 15 2.35 -3.07 -5.32
N ALA A 16 2.62 -4.16 -4.61
CA ALA A 16 2.72 -5.49 -5.19
C ALA A 16 1.39 -6.26 -5.25
N ARG A 17 0.34 -5.80 -4.55
CA ARG A 17 -0.98 -6.44 -4.52
C ARG A 17 -2.09 -5.41 -4.37
N THR A 18 -3.24 -5.67 -4.98
CA THR A 18 -4.45 -4.88 -4.75
C THR A 18 -4.90 -4.98 -3.29
N ILE A 19 -5.22 -3.84 -2.70
CA ILE A 19 -5.78 -3.71 -1.36
C ILE A 19 -7.28 -3.50 -1.52
N VAL A 20 -8.07 -4.37 -0.90
CA VAL A 20 -9.53 -4.26 -0.80
C VAL A 20 -9.92 -3.99 0.66
N ASN A 21 -11.00 -3.25 0.86
CA ASN A 21 -11.58 -3.06 2.18
C ASN A 21 -12.53 -4.24 2.53
N PRO A 22 -13.09 -4.29 3.76
CA PRO A 22 -14.05 -5.33 4.14
C PRO A 22 -15.31 -5.41 3.28
N ASP A 23 -15.69 -4.30 2.63
CA ASP A 23 -16.84 -4.23 1.71
C ASP A 23 -16.49 -4.71 0.28
N MET A 24 -15.31 -5.32 0.08
CA MET A 24 -14.81 -5.78 -1.22
C MET A 24 -14.56 -4.66 -2.23
N VAL A 25 -14.46 -3.41 -1.78
CA VAL A 25 -14.13 -2.25 -2.60
C VAL A 25 -12.62 -2.10 -2.71
N VAL A 26 -12.13 -1.93 -3.93
CA VAL A 26 -10.71 -1.67 -4.20
C VAL A 26 -10.31 -0.31 -3.63
N VAL A 27 -9.34 -0.30 -2.72
CA VAL A 27 -8.77 0.90 -2.11
C VAL A 27 -7.55 1.38 -2.91
N LEU A 28 -6.66 0.46 -3.25
CA LEU A 28 -5.47 0.71 -4.08
C LEU A 28 -5.21 -0.53 -4.94
N SER A 29 -4.93 -0.34 -6.22
CA SER A 29 -4.62 -1.44 -7.14
C SER A 29 -3.14 -1.81 -7.09
N GLU A 30 -2.82 -3.06 -7.43
CA GLU A 30 -1.45 -3.44 -7.77
C GLU A 30 -0.85 -2.46 -8.80
N ASN A 31 0.47 -2.24 -8.74
CA ASN A 31 1.23 -1.32 -9.59
C ASN A 31 0.96 0.16 -9.30
N THR A 32 0.22 0.47 -8.23
CA THR A 32 0.07 1.85 -7.78
C THR A 32 1.39 2.36 -7.22
N LEU A 33 1.85 3.51 -7.73
CA LEU A 33 2.93 4.28 -7.15
C LEU A 33 2.43 4.99 -5.89
N LEU A 34 3.05 4.71 -4.75
CA LEU A 34 2.63 5.27 -3.48
C LEU A 34 2.94 6.76 -3.39
N THR A 35 1.91 7.55 -3.09
CA THR A 35 2.00 8.98 -2.78
C THR A 35 1.76 9.19 -1.29
N LYS A 36 2.03 10.40 -0.79
CA LYS A 36 1.73 10.76 0.60
C LYS A 36 0.25 10.55 0.93
N ALA A 37 -0.65 10.89 0.00
CA ALA A 37 -2.10 10.69 0.18
C ALA A 37 -2.46 9.20 0.30
N HIS A 38 -1.83 8.33 -0.50
CA HIS A 38 -2.03 6.88 -0.40
C HIS A 38 -1.62 6.36 0.98
N ILE A 39 -0.43 6.76 1.47
CA ILE A 39 0.08 6.33 2.77
C ILE A 39 -0.83 6.82 3.90
N THR A 40 -1.21 8.09 3.91
CA THR A 40 -2.16 8.64 4.90
C THR A 40 -3.49 7.88 4.91
N ARG A 41 -4.01 7.49 3.73
CA ARG A 41 -5.25 6.71 3.63
C ARG A 41 -5.08 5.31 4.21
N LEU A 42 -3.94 4.64 3.96
CA LEU A 42 -3.64 3.33 4.54
C LEU A 42 -3.56 3.38 6.07
N THR A 43 -2.93 4.42 6.62
CA THR A 43 -2.89 4.67 8.07
C THR A 43 -4.29 4.88 8.63
N PHE A 44 -5.13 5.69 7.98
CA PHE A 44 -6.51 5.94 8.43
C PHE A 44 -7.38 4.67 8.42
N LEU A 45 -7.12 3.76 7.48
CA LEU A 45 -7.82 2.48 7.37
C LEU A 45 -7.28 1.41 8.33
N ASN A 46 -6.31 1.75 9.20
CA ASN A 46 -5.65 0.84 10.12
C ASN A 46 -5.08 -0.42 9.42
N ILE A 47 -4.60 -0.25 8.19
CA ILE A 47 -3.90 -1.33 7.48
C ILE A 47 -2.47 -1.38 8.03
N PRO A 48 -2.03 -2.48 8.66
CA PRO A 48 -0.73 -2.50 9.35
C PRO A 48 0.42 -2.75 8.38
N VAL A 49 0.21 -3.59 7.36
CA VAL A 49 1.26 -4.10 6.47
C VAL A 49 0.74 -4.12 5.04
N VAL A 50 1.60 -3.72 4.10
CA VAL A 50 1.35 -3.85 2.66
C VAL A 50 2.51 -4.55 1.97
N TYR A 51 2.26 -5.09 0.78
CA TYR A 51 3.29 -5.74 -0.03
C TYR A 51 3.80 -4.76 -1.07
N ILE A 52 5.13 -4.58 -1.13
CA ILE A 52 5.83 -3.69 -2.05
C ILE A 52 6.66 -4.52 -3.03
N LYS A 53 6.72 -4.08 -4.29
CA LYS A 53 7.59 -4.70 -5.31
C LYS A 53 9.04 -4.38 -4.95
N ASP A 54 9.92 -5.37 -5.08
CA ASP A 54 11.34 -5.10 -4.90
C ASP A 54 11.84 -4.33 -6.11
N GLU A 55 12.55 -3.23 -5.87
CA GLU A 55 13.35 -2.59 -6.91
C GLU A 55 14.53 -3.52 -7.20
N TYR A 56 14.72 -3.82 -8.48
CA TYR A 56 15.68 -4.79 -9.01
C TYR A 56 17.14 -4.36 -8.77
#